data_AF-A0A2T4AU80-F1
#
_entry.id   AF-A0A2T4AU80-F1
#
_cell.length_a   1.000
_cell.length_b   1.000
_cell.length_c   1.000
_cell.angle_alpha   90.00
_cell.angle_beta   90.00
_cell.angle_gamma   90.00
#
_symmetry.space_group_name_H-M   'P 1'
#
loop_
_entity.id
_entity.type
_entity.pdbx_description
1 polymer ?
#
loop_
_entity_poly.entity_id
_entity_poly.type
_entity_poly.pdbx_seq_one_letter_code
_entity_poly.pdbx_strand_id
1 'polypeptide(L)'
;MSDANLTMHWHGLAQAAAPFSDGAPMGSQWPIPPMHYFDYELKTPLGTAGTYFYHSHIDFQTSTANGPLIVDDSGPPPYPVDGDRVIHIQELFEKSDKDISDGLRAAPFVWSGETGGFLINGNTISNYPVVDPASARLSVIEVDPGKTYRFRYVGATGLSYAALAFENHTNIEIIEADGEYTKPYSTPLLQIGSGQRFSSLFKTKTCAELALFKKLDFYLQMESRDRPRIIASYAVLRYSNTCSALQHRHLYGRQAPTTTLPSERPIDLPPTIEGFLDYKLEPLVPNDVPSSDEVSRRIFVYSQQQIDKYVFWTDNGVSWADDNVDRETYTISPSEPYLVSLYKNTSKYLPDYDASMANYGLNPETNTYPAKLGEVIEIIFQQVGARSDDSRFGGGLDTHPWHAHGDHFYDIGGGPGVYDPEVAQQRLEGTHPVRRDTTMLFRYTTNVQPDQPWGWRAWRLRVQNPGVWMMHCHTLQHMIMGMQTVWVFGDAEDILKVKHPYVEGYLEYGGSVNGNATHPAVAVHYFETDDED
;
A
#
# COMPACT_ATOMS: atom_id res chain seq x y z
N MET A 1 10.42 -21.48 3.57
CA MET A 1 10.75 -21.35 5.00
C MET A 1 10.37 -22.64 5.72
N SER A 2 11.02 -23.02 6.83
CA SER A 2 10.78 -24.30 7.52
C SER A 2 9.74 -24.25 8.63
N ASP A 3 9.38 -23.05 9.08
CA ASP A 3 8.66 -22.79 10.33
C ASP A 3 7.58 -21.69 10.20
N ALA A 4 7.42 -21.11 9.01
CA ALA A 4 6.45 -20.04 8.75
C ALA A 4 5.70 -20.25 7.43
N ASN A 5 4.42 -19.89 7.47
CA ASN A 5 3.57 -19.75 6.31
C ASN A 5 4.00 -18.57 5.43
N LEU A 6 3.59 -18.58 4.17
CA LEU A 6 3.81 -17.49 3.22
C LEU A 6 2.60 -17.32 2.30
N THR A 7 2.34 -16.11 1.87
CA THR A 7 1.62 -15.82 0.62
C THR A 7 2.36 -14.70 -0.08
N MET A 8 2.04 -14.45 -1.35
CA MET A 8 2.56 -13.29 -2.07
C MET A 8 1.40 -12.50 -2.64
N HIS A 9 1.29 -11.23 -2.26
CA HIS A 9 0.33 -10.30 -2.83
C HIS A 9 0.98 -9.41 -3.88
N TRP A 10 0.24 -9.14 -4.96
CA TRP A 10 0.66 -8.33 -6.09
C TRP A 10 0.02 -6.95 -5.99
N HIS A 11 0.58 -6.09 -5.14
CA HIS A 11 0.00 -4.82 -4.73
C HIS A 11 -0.35 -3.93 -5.92
N GLY A 12 -1.65 -3.66 -6.09
CA GLY A 12 -2.21 -2.87 -7.19
C GLY A 12 -2.40 -3.63 -8.52
N LEU A 13 -2.05 -4.92 -8.56
CA LEU A 13 -2.21 -5.85 -9.70
C LEU A 13 -3.04 -7.10 -9.33
N ALA A 14 -3.85 -7.04 -8.26
CA ALA A 14 -4.68 -8.16 -7.82
C ALA A 14 -5.54 -8.77 -8.94
N GLN A 15 -6.11 -7.93 -9.83
CA GLN A 15 -6.90 -8.39 -10.99
C GLN A 15 -6.10 -9.12 -12.07
N ALA A 16 -4.77 -8.94 -12.10
CA ALA A 16 -3.91 -9.70 -12.99
C ALA A 16 -3.71 -11.14 -12.49
N ALA A 17 -3.96 -11.42 -11.21
CA ALA A 17 -3.85 -12.74 -10.65
C ALA A 17 -5.14 -13.56 -10.84
N ALA A 18 -4.99 -14.88 -10.87
CA ALA A 18 -6.15 -15.78 -10.79
C ALA A 18 -6.90 -15.60 -9.44
N PRO A 19 -8.19 -15.97 -9.33
CA PRO A 19 -8.98 -15.74 -8.11
C PRO A 19 -8.36 -16.28 -6.81
N PHE A 20 -7.65 -17.41 -6.88
CA PHE A 20 -6.94 -18.03 -5.74
C PHE A 20 -5.46 -17.61 -5.65
N SER A 21 -5.09 -16.52 -6.31
CA SER A 21 -3.70 -16.06 -6.47
C SER A 21 -3.52 -14.58 -6.18
N ASP A 22 -4.54 -13.93 -5.60
CA ASP A 22 -4.42 -12.58 -5.04
C ASP A 22 -3.45 -12.55 -3.83
N GLY A 23 -3.26 -13.67 -3.13
CA GLY A 23 -2.29 -13.73 -2.04
C GLY A 23 -2.80 -13.30 -0.67
N ALA A 24 -4.08 -12.95 -0.53
CA ALA A 24 -4.70 -12.63 0.75
C ALA A 24 -5.02 -13.91 1.55
N PRO A 25 -4.30 -14.23 2.64
CA PRO A 25 -4.62 -15.38 3.48
C PRO A 25 -6.02 -15.23 4.06
N MET A 26 -6.75 -16.34 4.14
CA MET A 26 -8.10 -16.38 4.72
C MET A 26 -9.16 -15.53 3.97
N GLY A 27 -8.76 -14.74 2.98
CA GLY A 27 -9.63 -14.10 1.99
C GLY A 27 -9.75 -14.95 0.73
N SER A 28 -8.74 -14.85 -0.14
CA SER A 28 -8.71 -15.51 -1.45
C SER A 28 -8.12 -16.92 -1.40
N GLN A 29 -7.11 -17.18 -0.57
CA GLN A 29 -6.44 -18.48 -0.53
C GLN A 29 -6.00 -18.92 0.86
N TRP A 30 -5.69 -20.22 0.98
CA TRP A 30 -4.93 -20.73 2.10
C TRP A 30 -3.47 -20.21 2.01
N PRO A 31 -2.80 -19.98 3.15
CA PRO A 31 -1.37 -19.74 3.15
C PRO A 31 -0.59 -20.94 2.60
N ILE A 32 0.54 -20.66 1.96
CA ILE A 32 1.50 -21.66 1.53
C ILE A 32 2.18 -22.22 2.79
N PRO A 33 2.08 -23.53 3.07
CA PRO A 33 2.67 -24.10 4.27
C PRO A 33 4.20 -24.04 4.25
N PRO A 34 4.87 -24.21 5.40
CA PRO A 34 6.32 -24.31 5.44
C PRO A 34 6.80 -25.47 4.56
N MET A 35 7.96 -25.28 3.93
CA MET A 35 8.59 -26.23 3.00
C MET A 35 7.76 -26.57 1.75
N HIS A 36 6.74 -25.78 1.44
CA HIS A 36 5.97 -25.87 0.20
C HIS A 36 6.28 -24.71 -0.75
N TYR A 37 5.89 -24.87 -2.01
CA TYR A 37 5.90 -23.84 -3.04
C TYR A 37 4.57 -23.83 -3.79
N PHE A 38 4.24 -22.69 -4.37
CA PHE A 38 2.99 -22.41 -5.07
C PHE A 38 3.31 -21.54 -6.27
N ASP A 39 2.70 -21.83 -7.41
CA ASP A 39 2.90 -21.08 -8.64
C ASP A 39 1.80 -20.02 -8.79
N TYR A 40 2.20 -18.76 -8.76
CA TYR A 40 1.31 -17.63 -9.07
C TYR A 40 1.35 -17.34 -10.57
N GLU A 41 0.19 -17.39 -11.21
CA GLU A 41 0.01 -16.98 -12.61
C GLU A 41 -0.56 -15.56 -12.67
N LEU A 42 0.11 -14.67 -13.41
CA LEU A 42 -0.32 -13.29 -13.64
C LEU A 42 -0.54 -13.05 -15.14
N LYS A 43 -1.72 -12.56 -15.52
CA LYS A 43 -2.00 -12.02 -16.86
C LYS A 43 -2.34 -10.54 -16.73
N THR A 44 -1.39 -9.68 -17.13
CA THR A 44 -1.54 -8.22 -17.12
C THR A 44 -2.38 -7.75 -18.32
N PRO A 45 -3.62 -7.25 -18.13
CA PRO A 45 -4.41 -6.72 -19.24
C PRO A 45 -3.78 -5.48 -19.87
N LEU A 46 -4.23 -5.14 -21.08
CA LEU A 46 -3.89 -3.85 -21.68
C LEU A 46 -4.34 -2.71 -20.75
N GLY A 47 -3.44 -1.75 -20.54
CA GLY A 47 -3.71 -0.59 -19.67
C GLY A 47 -3.17 -0.71 -18.24
N THR A 48 -2.51 -1.82 -17.88
CA THR A 48 -1.87 -1.97 -16.55
C THR A 48 -0.37 -1.66 -16.54
N ALA A 49 0.13 -0.87 -17.49
CA ALA A 49 1.53 -0.44 -17.50
C ALA A 49 1.74 0.59 -16.39
N GLY A 50 2.72 0.36 -15.51
CA GLY A 50 2.88 1.19 -14.32
C GLY A 50 3.85 0.63 -13.27
N THR A 51 3.85 1.29 -12.12
CA THR A 51 4.67 0.98 -10.95
C THR A 51 3.85 0.24 -9.89
N TYR A 52 4.23 -1.00 -9.64
CA TYR A 52 3.66 -1.87 -8.64
C TYR A 52 4.76 -2.41 -7.73
N PHE A 53 4.38 -3.25 -6.78
CA PHE A 53 5.31 -4.04 -6.01
C PHE A 53 4.61 -5.31 -5.53
N TYR A 54 5.39 -6.29 -5.12
CA TYR A 54 4.87 -7.47 -4.44
C TYR A 54 5.33 -7.45 -2.99
N HIS A 55 4.56 -8.08 -2.11
CA HIS A 55 4.98 -8.34 -0.75
C HIS A 55 4.32 -9.58 -0.16
N SER A 56 4.97 -10.18 0.84
CA SER A 56 4.32 -11.20 1.66
C SER A 56 3.07 -10.61 2.30
N HIS A 57 1.95 -11.34 2.33
CA HIS A 57 0.72 -10.91 2.99
C HIS A 57 0.45 -11.75 4.23
N ILE A 58 1.51 -12.18 4.93
CA ILE A 58 1.43 -12.93 6.18
C ILE A 58 2.08 -12.12 7.29
N ASP A 59 1.29 -11.78 8.30
CA ASP A 59 1.77 -11.19 9.55
C ASP A 59 2.66 -9.95 9.30
N PHE A 60 3.86 -9.87 9.88
CA PHE A 60 4.78 -8.74 9.67
C PHE A 60 5.79 -8.97 8.52
N GLN A 61 5.69 -10.09 7.79
CA GLN A 61 6.66 -10.48 6.76
C GLN A 61 6.73 -9.48 5.59
N THR A 62 5.68 -8.68 5.36
CA THR A 62 5.73 -7.55 4.42
C THR A 62 6.95 -6.68 4.65
N SER A 63 7.41 -6.50 5.90
CA SER A 63 8.58 -5.66 6.22
C SER A 63 9.90 -6.20 5.64
N THR A 64 10.02 -7.50 5.41
CA THR A 64 11.28 -8.16 5.02
C THR A 64 11.20 -8.88 3.67
N ALA A 65 10.00 -9.22 3.20
CA ALA A 65 9.74 -9.92 1.94
C ALA A 65 8.87 -9.06 1.02
N ASN A 66 9.50 -8.13 0.30
CA ASN A 66 8.86 -7.26 -0.68
C ASN A 66 9.83 -6.84 -1.79
N GLY A 67 9.31 -6.38 -2.92
CA GLY A 67 10.13 -5.87 -4.01
C GLY A 67 9.32 -5.16 -5.09
N PRO A 68 9.92 -4.20 -5.82
CA PRO A 68 9.26 -3.48 -6.91
C PRO A 68 8.88 -4.43 -8.05
N LEU A 69 7.73 -4.16 -8.67
CA LEU A 69 7.20 -4.88 -9.82
C LEU A 69 6.80 -3.85 -10.88
N ILE A 70 7.49 -3.85 -12.02
CA ILE A 70 7.24 -2.88 -13.08
C ILE A 70 6.59 -3.60 -14.25
N VAL A 71 5.46 -3.06 -14.71
CA VAL A 71 4.81 -3.48 -15.96
C VAL A 71 5.10 -2.41 -17.00
N ASP A 72 5.83 -2.77 -18.04
CA ASP A 72 6.18 -1.84 -19.11
C ASP A 72 5.02 -1.63 -20.09
N ASP A 73 4.97 -0.45 -20.69
CA ASP A 73 4.07 -0.15 -21.78
C ASP A 73 4.31 -1.12 -22.95
N SER A 74 3.24 -1.66 -23.54
CA SER A 74 3.33 -2.49 -24.74
C SER A 74 3.77 -1.70 -25.99
N GLY A 75 3.72 -0.37 -25.92
CA GLY A 75 4.20 0.56 -26.93
C GLY A 75 5.04 1.68 -26.32
N PRO A 76 5.32 2.77 -27.07
CA PRO A 76 6.05 3.91 -26.54
C PRO A 76 5.30 4.52 -25.33
N PRO A 77 5.98 4.78 -24.20
CA PRO A 77 5.34 5.40 -23.04
C PRO A 77 4.86 6.82 -23.40
N PRO A 78 3.79 7.32 -22.76
CA PRO A 78 3.23 8.65 -23.05
C PRO A 78 4.22 9.78 -22.76
N TYR A 79 5.17 9.55 -21.86
CA TYR A 79 6.23 10.49 -21.51
C TYR A 79 7.59 9.91 -21.89
N PRO A 80 8.26 10.42 -22.93
CA PRO A 80 9.58 9.94 -23.32
C PRO A 80 10.63 10.31 -22.26
N VAL A 81 11.47 9.34 -21.89
CA VAL A 81 12.54 9.50 -20.90
C VAL A 81 13.83 8.84 -21.39
N ASP A 82 14.97 9.27 -20.84
CA ASP A 82 16.29 8.70 -21.09
C ASP A 82 16.53 7.42 -20.25
N GLY A 83 15.67 7.12 -19.27
CA GLY A 83 15.68 5.88 -18.50
C GLY A 83 14.92 5.98 -17.18
N ASP A 84 14.86 4.85 -16.47
CA ASP A 84 14.12 4.72 -15.21
C ASP A 84 15.07 4.65 -14.00
N ARG A 85 14.61 5.15 -12.85
CA ARG A 85 15.25 4.98 -11.54
C ARG A 85 14.20 4.58 -10.52
N VAL A 86 14.36 3.40 -9.92
CA VAL A 86 13.47 2.94 -8.84
C VAL A 86 13.98 3.45 -7.50
N ILE A 87 13.07 4.00 -6.71
CA ILE A 87 13.25 4.41 -5.32
C ILE A 87 12.30 3.55 -4.49
N HIS A 88 12.80 2.38 -4.07
CA HIS A 88 12.11 1.44 -3.22
C HIS A 88 12.32 1.84 -1.75
N ILE A 89 11.22 2.20 -1.07
CA ILE A 89 11.25 2.78 0.26
C ILE A 89 10.71 1.75 1.25
N GLN A 90 11.58 1.28 2.16
CA GLN A 90 11.23 0.32 3.21
C GLN A 90 11.57 0.93 4.58
N GLU A 91 11.26 0.23 5.68
CA GLU A 91 11.59 0.65 7.04
C GLU A 91 12.39 -0.39 7.80
N LEU A 92 13.27 0.09 8.68
CA LEU A 92 14.09 -0.75 9.55
C LEU A 92 13.48 -0.78 10.96
N PHE A 93 13.12 -1.97 11.42
CA PHE A 93 12.74 -2.20 12.82
C PHE A 93 13.87 -2.89 13.59
N GLU A 94 13.94 -2.65 14.90
CA GLU A 94 14.96 -3.26 15.77
C GLU A 94 14.66 -4.73 16.10
N LYS A 95 13.38 -5.06 16.20
CA LYS A 95 12.88 -6.38 16.60
C LYS A 95 12.64 -7.26 15.38
N SER A 96 12.62 -8.59 15.59
CA SER A 96 12.22 -9.52 14.54
C SER A 96 10.72 -9.38 14.21
N ASP A 97 10.34 -9.77 13.00
CA ASP A 97 8.94 -9.79 12.54
C ASP A 97 8.05 -10.54 13.54
N LYS A 98 8.52 -11.67 14.07
CA LYS A 98 7.82 -12.46 15.09
C LYS A 98 7.68 -11.73 16.41
N ASP A 99 8.74 -11.10 16.92
CA ASP A 99 8.66 -10.39 18.22
C ASP A 99 7.72 -9.18 18.14
N ILE A 100 7.68 -8.50 16.99
CA ILE A 100 6.73 -7.42 16.73
C ILE A 100 5.32 -7.97 16.71
N SER A 101 5.08 -8.98 15.88
CA SER A 101 3.81 -9.68 15.74
C SER A 101 3.26 -10.19 17.07
N ASP A 102 4.05 -10.96 17.83
CA ASP A 102 3.65 -11.50 19.14
C ASP A 102 3.38 -10.36 20.14
N GLY A 103 4.20 -9.30 20.11
CA GLY A 103 4.07 -8.14 20.99
C GLY A 103 2.78 -7.34 20.77
N LEU A 104 2.39 -7.13 19.51
CA LEU A 104 1.15 -6.43 19.15
C LEU A 104 -0.09 -7.23 19.57
N ARG A 105 0.03 -8.55 19.70
CA ARG A 105 -1.04 -9.47 20.10
C ARG A 105 -1.05 -9.76 21.61
N ALA A 106 -0.02 -9.34 22.34
CA ALA A 106 0.15 -9.66 23.75
C ALA A 106 -0.76 -8.84 24.68
N ALA A 107 -1.01 -9.39 25.87
CA ALA A 107 -1.51 -8.68 27.04
C ALA A 107 -0.55 -8.91 28.22
N PRO A 108 0.23 -7.91 28.66
CA PRO A 108 0.19 -6.52 28.20
C PRO A 108 0.72 -6.33 26.78
N PHE A 109 0.16 -5.35 26.07
CA PHE A 109 0.56 -4.95 24.73
C PHE A 109 2.02 -4.48 24.68
N VAL A 110 2.72 -4.85 23.61
CA VAL A 110 4.10 -4.42 23.35
C VAL A 110 4.18 -3.85 21.94
N TRP A 111 4.39 -2.54 21.84
CA TRP A 111 4.55 -1.86 20.55
C TRP A 111 5.77 -2.36 19.76
N SER A 112 5.69 -2.31 18.43
CA SER A 112 6.82 -2.61 17.54
C SER A 112 8.05 -1.77 17.85
N GLY A 113 7.84 -0.54 18.33
CA GLY A 113 8.84 0.52 18.32
C GLY A 113 8.71 1.37 17.06
N GLU A 114 9.46 2.46 17.03
CA GLU A 114 9.56 3.32 15.85
C GLU A 114 10.56 2.76 14.84
N THR A 115 10.58 3.31 13.63
CA THR A 115 11.60 2.99 12.64
C THR A 115 12.97 3.52 13.06
N GLY A 116 14.02 2.73 12.84
CA GLY A 116 15.42 3.14 12.99
C GLY A 116 15.94 3.94 11.81
N GLY A 117 15.16 4.06 10.75
CA GLY A 117 15.51 4.69 9.48
C GLY A 117 14.76 4.06 8.33
N PHE A 118 14.49 4.85 7.30
CA PHE A 118 14.04 4.28 6.04
C PHE A 118 15.22 3.62 5.32
N LEU A 119 14.95 2.50 4.66
CA LEU A 119 15.85 1.94 3.66
C LEU A 119 15.44 2.50 2.30
N ILE A 120 16.39 3.07 1.59
CA ILE A 120 16.21 3.49 0.19
C ILE A 120 16.95 2.45 -0.64
N ASN A 121 16.23 1.69 -1.46
CA ASN A 121 16.76 0.56 -2.23
C ASN A 121 17.57 -0.42 -1.33
N GLY A 122 17.01 -0.80 -0.18
CA GLY A 122 17.63 -1.74 0.77
C GLY A 122 18.82 -1.21 1.55
N ASN A 123 19.18 0.08 1.44
CA ASN A 123 20.33 0.65 2.14
C ASN A 123 19.90 1.75 3.12
N THR A 124 20.52 1.77 4.30
CA THR A 124 20.35 2.82 5.30
C THR A 124 21.57 2.93 6.20
N ILE A 125 21.64 4.01 6.99
CA ILE A 125 22.55 4.14 8.12
C ILE A 125 21.67 4.39 9.34
N SER A 126 21.74 3.49 10.32
CA SER A 126 21.00 3.57 11.57
C SER A 126 21.90 3.22 12.75
N ASN A 127 21.52 3.68 13.94
CA ASN A 127 22.15 3.32 15.20
C ASN A 127 21.48 2.10 15.87
N TYR A 128 20.49 1.48 15.22
CA TYR A 128 19.87 0.28 15.74
C TYR A 128 20.89 -0.88 15.80
N PRO A 129 20.98 -1.63 16.91
CA PRO A 129 21.96 -2.71 17.08
C PRO A 129 21.88 -3.83 16.04
N VAL A 130 20.72 -4.00 15.39
CA VAL A 130 20.51 -4.99 14.34
C VAL A 130 21.29 -4.68 13.05
N VAL A 131 21.75 -3.44 12.87
CA VAL A 131 22.51 -3.02 11.69
C VAL A 131 23.99 -3.30 11.88
N ASP A 132 24.57 -4.11 10.99
CA ASP A 132 26.04 -4.24 10.90
C ASP A 132 26.64 -2.92 10.38
N PRO A 133 27.46 -2.22 11.18
CA PRO A 133 28.08 -0.95 10.77
C PRO A 133 28.97 -1.07 9.52
N ALA A 134 29.53 -2.26 9.24
CA ALA A 134 30.31 -2.49 8.02
C ALA A 134 29.43 -2.55 6.75
N SER A 135 28.14 -2.85 6.94
CA SER A 135 27.15 -2.92 5.87
C SER A 135 26.36 -1.62 5.68
N ALA A 136 26.33 -0.77 6.69
CA ALA A 136 25.57 0.49 6.69
C ALA A 136 26.11 1.47 5.63
N ARG A 137 25.23 1.89 4.72
CA ARG A 137 25.57 2.83 3.65
C ARG A 137 24.34 3.55 3.11
N LEU A 138 24.55 4.69 2.46
CA LEU A 138 23.55 5.40 1.68
C LEU A 138 23.47 4.78 0.28
N SER A 139 22.26 4.69 -0.25
CA SER A 139 22.07 4.37 -1.68
C SER A 139 22.65 5.44 -2.58
N VAL A 140 23.17 5.04 -3.73
CA VAL A 140 23.63 5.95 -4.79
C VAL A 140 22.69 5.81 -5.99
N ILE A 141 22.08 6.92 -6.39
CA ILE A 141 21.19 7.01 -7.55
C ILE A 141 21.98 7.75 -8.65
N GLU A 142 22.43 7.02 -9.65
CA GLU A 142 23.30 7.58 -10.70
C GLU A 142 22.49 8.18 -11.85
N VAL A 143 22.85 9.39 -12.28
CA VAL A 143 22.20 10.10 -13.38
C VAL A 143 23.21 10.78 -14.28
N ASP A 144 22.87 10.96 -15.55
CA ASP A 144 23.67 11.75 -16.49
C ASP A 144 23.19 13.21 -16.54
N PRO A 145 24.10 14.19 -16.68
CA PRO A 145 23.73 15.60 -16.82
C PRO A 145 22.82 15.88 -18.03
N GLY A 146 21.81 16.73 -17.86
CA GLY A 146 20.94 17.23 -18.93
C GLY A 146 19.97 16.20 -19.53
N LYS A 147 19.74 15.09 -18.82
CA LYS A 147 18.77 14.04 -19.14
C LYS A 147 17.46 14.17 -18.36
N THR A 148 16.41 13.52 -18.85
CA THR A 148 15.14 13.35 -18.14
C THR A 148 14.95 11.88 -17.80
N TYR A 149 14.88 11.56 -16.51
CA TYR A 149 14.61 10.20 -16.04
C TYR A 149 13.17 10.08 -15.52
N ARG A 150 12.57 8.89 -15.60
CA ARG A 150 11.37 8.54 -14.83
C ARG A 150 11.81 7.96 -13.49
N PHE A 151 11.53 8.67 -12.41
CA PHE A 151 11.77 8.16 -11.06
C PHE A 151 10.50 7.47 -10.57
N ARG A 152 10.59 6.20 -10.19
CA ARG A 152 9.49 5.37 -9.70
C ARG A 152 9.63 5.17 -8.21
N TYR A 153 8.73 5.74 -7.42
CA TYR A 153 8.74 5.68 -5.96
C TYR A 153 7.79 4.59 -5.50
N VAL A 154 8.29 3.66 -4.69
CA VAL A 154 7.51 2.56 -4.12
C VAL A 154 7.51 2.69 -2.61
N GLY A 155 6.36 3.02 -2.02
CA GLY A 155 6.15 3.12 -0.58
C GLY A 155 5.91 1.76 0.06
N ALA A 156 6.91 0.88 0.10
CA ALA A 156 6.86 -0.40 0.83
C ALA A 156 7.20 -0.22 2.32
N THR A 157 6.72 0.86 2.94
CA THR A 157 6.93 1.15 4.37
C THR A 157 6.02 0.29 5.24
N GLY A 158 6.34 0.14 6.53
CA GLY A 158 5.51 -0.65 7.44
C GLY A 158 4.59 0.21 8.32
N LEU A 159 5.05 1.39 8.70
CA LEU A 159 4.48 2.24 9.73
C LEU A 159 4.42 3.71 9.34
N SER A 160 5.53 4.27 8.84
CA SER A 160 5.66 5.72 8.73
C SER A 160 5.17 6.25 7.38
N TYR A 161 4.46 7.39 7.44
CA TYR A 161 4.29 8.29 6.32
C TYR A 161 5.59 9.09 6.10
N ALA A 162 6.02 9.28 4.86
CA ALA A 162 7.29 9.92 4.55
C ALA A 162 7.12 11.18 3.71
N ALA A 163 7.93 12.20 3.97
CA ALA A 163 8.15 13.33 3.08
C ALA A 163 9.57 13.26 2.52
N LEU A 164 9.76 13.47 1.22
CA LEU A 164 11.07 13.42 0.56
C LEU A 164 11.25 14.52 -0.49
N ALA A 165 12.49 14.97 -0.63
CA ALA A 165 12.89 15.92 -1.68
C ALA A 165 14.36 15.73 -2.08
N PHE A 166 14.71 16.28 -3.23
CA PHE A 166 16.06 16.26 -3.76
C PHE A 166 16.72 17.63 -3.61
N GLU A 167 17.93 17.65 -3.04
CA GLU A 167 18.70 18.86 -2.79
C GLU A 167 18.90 19.62 -4.11
N ASN A 168 18.48 20.88 -4.12
CA ASN A 168 18.49 21.77 -5.30
C ASN A 168 17.73 21.24 -6.54
N HIS A 169 16.81 20.29 -6.42
CA HIS A 169 15.92 19.85 -7.50
C HIS A 169 14.46 19.99 -7.06
N THR A 170 13.90 21.18 -7.27
CA THR A 170 12.59 21.58 -6.74
C THR A 170 11.46 21.46 -7.76
N ASN A 171 11.68 20.77 -8.86
CA ASN A 171 10.66 20.52 -9.88
C ASN A 171 10.58 19.03 -10.16
N ILE A 172 9.74 18.34 -9.39
CA ILE A 172 9.39 16.93 -9.55
C ILE A 172 8.02 16.92 -10.24
N GLU A 173 7.94 16.47 -11.49
CA GLU A 173 6.68 16.43 -12.25
C GLU A 173 6.06 15.04 -12.10
N ILE A 174 5.08 14.86 -11.19
CA ILE A 174 4.36 13.60 -11.00
C ILE A 174 3.52 13.29 -12.23
N ILE A 175 3.68 12.09 -12.79
CA ILE A 175 3.04 11.64 -14.04
C ILE A 175 2.30 10.31 -13.91
N GLU A 176 2.41 9.64 -12.76
CA GLU A 176 1.77 8.35 -12.50
C GLU A 176 1.48 8.26 -11.00
N ALA A 177 0.34 7.69 -10.64
CA ALA A 177 0.01 7.35 -9.26
C ALA A 177 -0.62 5.95 -9.23
N ASP A 178 -0.09 5.08 -8.37
CA ASP A 178 -0.55 3.70 -8.16
C ASP A 178 -0.73 2.86 -9.45
N GLY A 179 0.08 3.10 -10.48
CA GLY A 179 0.03 2.35 -11.75
C GLY A 179 -0.83 2.99 -12.86
N GLU A 180 -1.42 4.16 -12.60
CA GLU A 180 -2.22 4.90 -13.59
C GLU A 180 -1.52 6.20 -13.99
N TYR A 181 -1.40 6.45 -15.30
CA TYR A 181 -0.84 7.69 -15.82
C TYR A 181 -1.75 8.90 -15.55
N THR A 182 -1.14 9.97 -15.07
CA THR A 182 -1.78 11.27 -14.83
C THR A 182 -1.24 12.31 -15.81
N LYS A 183 -1.92 13.44 -15.95
CA LYS A 183 -1.28 14.66 -16.45
C LYS A 183 -0.17 15.08 -15.49
N PRO A 184 0.90 15.74 -15.97
CA PRO A 184 2.01 16.13 -15.11
C PRO A 184 1.59 17.14 -14.06
N TYR A 185 1.91 16.88 -12.79
CA TYR A 185 1.75 17.84 -11.69
C TYR A 185 3.11 18.16 -11.06
N SER A 186 3.51 19.43 -11.10
CA SER A 186 4.80 19.89 -10.58
C SER A 186 4.73 20.17 -9.08
N THR A 187 5.69 19.62 -8.33
CA THR A 187 5.86 19.84 -6.89
C THR A 187 7.34 19.86 -6.50
N PRO A 188 7.75 20.58 -5.45
CA PRO A 188 9.14 20.57 -4.98
C PRO A 188 9.51 19.36 -4.12
N LEU A 189 8.52 18.60 -3.65
CA LEU A 189 8.68 17.44 -2.79
C LEU A 189 7.60 16.39 -3.07
N LEU A 190 7.82 15.17 -2.58
CA LEU A 190 6.83 14.11 -2.57
C LEU A 190 6.50 13.74 -1.12
N GLN A 191 5.24 13.44 -0.83
CA GLN A 191 4.87 12.65 0.34
C GLN A 191 4.30 11.32 -0.10
N ILE A 192 4.68 10.25 0.61
CA ILE A 192 4.34 8.88 0.24
C ILE A 192 4.04 8.07 1.50
N GLY A 193 2.91 7.38 1.49
CA GLY A 193 2.52 6.44 2.53
C GLY A 193 2.77 5.00 2.13
N SER A 194 2.58 4.11 3.11
CA SER A 194 2.66 2.68 2.86
C SER A 194 1.62 2.27 1.81
N GLY A 195 2.03 1.44 0.87
CA GLY A 195 1.23 0.97 -0.27
C GLY A 195 1.16 1.94 -1.46
N GLN A 196 1.47 3.23 -1.29
CA GLN A 196 1.38 4.20 -2.39
C GLN A 196 2.57 4.09 -3.36
N ARG A 197 2.32 4.37 -4.64
CA ARG A 197 3.37 4.51 -5.65
C ARG A 197 3.15 5.76 -6.48
N PHE A 198 4.26 6.34 -6.93
CA PHE A 198 4.24 7.47 -7.85
C PHE A 198 5.36 7.31 -8.88
N SER A 199 5.15 7.82 -10.10
CA SER A 199 6.25 8.10 -11.02
C SER A 199 6.37 9.59 -11.27
N SER A 200 7.60 10.09 -11.41
CA SER A 200 7.86 11.49 -11.76
C SER A 200 8.85 11.63 -12.90
N LEU A 201 8.68 12.66 -13.73
CA LEU A 201 9.76 13.14 -14.58
C LEU A 201 10.76 13.93 -13.74
N PHE A 202 12.01 13.50 -13.80
CA PHE A 202 13.13 14.10 -13.08
C PHE A 202 14.13 14.66 -14.10
N LYS A 203 14.12 15.99 -14.25
CA LYS A 203 15.04 16.71 -15.13
C LYS A 203 16.34 16.99 -14.39
N THR A 204 17.40 16.37 -14.87
CA THR A 204 18.73 16.49 -14.27
C THR A 204 19.41 17.78 -14.70
N LYS A 205 20.27 18.29 -13.83
CA LYS A 205 21.07 19.49 -14.08
C LYS A 205 21.99 19.30 -15.27
N THR A 206 22.05 20.31 -16.11
CA THR A 206 23.03 20.42 -17.19
C THR A 206 24.45 20.59 -16.63
N CYS A 207 25.46 20.33 -17.47
CA CYS A 207 26.85 20.62 -17.11
C CYS A 207 27.12 22.07 -16.71
N ALA A 208 26.38 23.03 -17.29
CA ALA A 208 26.50 24.44 -16.93
C ALA A 208 26.01 24.71 -15.50
N GLU A 209 24.87 24.14 -15.11
CA GLU A 209 24.32 24.27 -13.76
C GLU A 209 25.21 23.58 -12.73
N LEU A 210 25.67 22.35 -13.00
CA LEU A 210 26.60 21.64 -12.13
C LEU A 210 27.89 22.44 -11.87
N ALA A 211 28.38 23.18 -12.88
CA ALA A 211 29.52 24.06 -12.73
C ALA A 211 29.29 25.27 -11.80
N LEU A 212 28.04 25.75 -11.70
CA LEU A 212 27.65 26.78 -10.74
C LEU A 212 27.61 26.23 -9.32
N PHE A 213 27.06 25.02 -9.12
CA PHE A 213 27.04 24.35 -7.82
C PHE A 213 28.41 23.84 -7.38
N LYS A 214 29.35 23.65 -8.31
CA LYS A 214 30.71 23.13 -8.06
C LYS A 214 30.72 21.76 -7.35
N LYS A 215 29.72 20.92 -7.63
CA LYS A 215 29.60 19.54 -7.12
C LYS A 215 28.84 18.66 -8.10
N LEU A 216 29.02 17.34 -7.96
CA LEU A 216 28.34 16.30 -8.75
C LEU A 216 27.41 15.42 -7.91
N ASP A 217 27.49 15.53 -6.58
CA ASP A 217 26.66 14.77 -5.65
C ASP A 217 25.69 15.72 -4.95
N PHE A 218 24.43 15.30 -4.88
CA PHE A 218 23.33 15.93 -4.17
C PHE A 218 22.66 14.90 -3.28
N TYR A 219 21.93 15.34 -2.26
CA TYR A 219 21.18 14.40 -1.41
C TYR A 219 19.71 14.29 -1.82
N LEU A 220 19.18 13.07 -1.81
CA LEU A 220 17.78 12.79 -1.52
C LEU A 220 17.65 12.75 0.00
N GLN A 221 16.80 13.59 0.59
CA GLN A 221 16.46 13.56 2.02
C GLN A 221 15.03 13.08 2.18
N MET A 222 14.81 12.17 3.13
CA MET A 222 13.50 11.64 3.47
C MET A 222 13.30 11.69 4.98
N GLU A 223 12.11 12.08 5.42
CA GLU A 223 11.78 12.24 6.83
C GLU A 223 10.45 11.59 7.19
N SER A 224 10.38 10.98 8.38
CA SER A 224 9.14 10.45 8.90
C SER A 224 8.18 11.58 9.29
N ARG A 225 6.88 11.30 9.13
CA ARG A 225 5.77 12.20 9.43
C ARG A 225 4.76 11.50 10.33
N ASP A 226 4.03 12.29 11.10
CA ASP A 226 3.05 11.83 12.09
C ASP A 226 3.54 10.82 13.15
N ARG A 227 4.86 10.75 13.38
CA ARG A 227 5.49 9.94 14.43
C ARG A 227 5.96 10.78 15.62
N PRO A 228 6.19 10.18 16.81
CA PRO A 228 6.67 10.91 18.00
C PRO A 228 8.03 11.62 17.79
N ARG A 229 8.84 11.16 16.84
CA ARG A 229 10.12 11.77 16.46
C ARG A 229 10.29 11.73 14.95
N ILE A 230 10.89 12.79 14.40
CA ILE A 230 11.29 12.83 12.99
C ILE A 230 12.60 12.07 12.84
N ILE A 231 12.55 10.98 12.09
CA ILE A 231 13.70 10.21 11.63
C ILE A 231 14.05 10.68 10.23
N ALA A 232 15.32 10.96 9.96
CA ALA A 232 15.80 11.41 8.67
C ALA A 232 16.72 10.35 8.04
N SER A 233 16.48 10.02 6.79
CA SER A 233 17.27 9.08 5.99
C SER A 233 17.66 9.72 4.67
N TYR A 234 18.73 9.24 4.05
CA TYR A 234 19.33 9.90 2.89
C TYR A 234 19.77 8.91 1.81
N ALA A 235 19.81 9.38 0.58
CA ALA A 235 20.53 8.76 -0.52
C ALA A 235 21.33 9.83 -1.27
N VAL A 236 22.33 9.40 -2.05
CA VAL A 236 23.16 10.29 -2.88
C VAL A 236 22.66 10.23 -4.32
N LEU A 237 22.18 11.36 -4.84
CA LEU A 237 21.99 11.56 -6.28
C LEU A 237 23.33 11.95 -6.90
N ARG A 238 23.93 11.05 -7.68
CA ARG A 238 25.29 11.20 -8.23
C ARG A 238 25.26 11.41 -9.74
N TYR A 239 25.85 12.52 -10.18
CA TYR A 239 25.99 12.83 -11.59
C TYR A 239 27.25 12.19 -12.19
N SER A 240 27.10 11.54 -13.34
CA SER A 240 28.25 11.06 -14.12
C SER A 240 29.12 12.25 -14.57
N ASN A 241 30.44 12.09 -14.50
CA ASN A 241 31.37 13.17 -14.86
C ASN A 241 31.66 13.22 -16.37
N THR A 242 30.62 13.45 -17.16
CA THR A 242 30.70 13.66 -18.61
C THR A 242 30.93 15.13 -18.98
N CYS A 243 30.97 16.03 -18.00
CA CYS A 243 31.13 17.47 -18.20
C CYS A 243 32.60 17.90 -18.33
N SER A 244 33.03 18.23 -19.54
CA SER A 244 34.41 18.72 -19.83
C SER A 244 34.86 19.87 -18.91
N ALA A 245 33.96 20.83 -18.61
CA ALA A 245 34.23 21.96 -17.72
C ALA A 245 34.54 21.56 -16.25
N LEU A 246 34.10 20.38 -15.82
CA LEU A 246 34.30 19.85 -14.46
C LEU A 246 35.41 18.81 -14.39
N GLN A 247 35.74 18.15 -15.52
CA GLN A 247 36.87 17.24 -15.63
C GLN A 247 38.21 17.93 -15.33
N HIS A 248 38.40 19.18 -15.76
CA HIS A 248 39.62 19.96 -15.48
C HIS A 248 39.74 20.48 -14.04
N ARG A 249 38.69 20.39 -13.21
CA ARG A 249 38.65 21.01 -11.87
C ARG A 249 38.95 20.06 -10.70
N HIS A 250 39.46 18.85 -10.94
CA HIS A 250 39.73 17.84 -9.90
C HIS A 250 38.57 17.62 -8.91
N LEU A 251 37.31 17.74 -9.37
CA LEU A 251 36.12 17.54 -8.51
C LEU A 251 35.90 16.08 -8.10
N TYR A 252 36.70 15.15 -8.64
CA TYR A 252 36.72 13.73 -8.25
C TYR A 252 36.95 13.50 -6.75
N GLY A 253 37.56 14.45 -6.02
CA GLY A 253 37.84 14.31 -4.59
C GLY A 253 36.73 14.79 -3.63
N ARG A 254 35.57 15.25 -4.13
CA ARG A 254 34.47 15.80 -3.31
C ARG A 254 33.17 15.00 -3.42
N GLN A 255 33.27 13.70 -3.70
CA GLN A 255 32.10 12.83 -3.62
C GLN A 255 31.54 12.85 -2.19
N ALA A 256 30.21 12.86 -2.10
CA ALA A 256 29.53 12.66 -0.84
C ALA A 256 29.89 11.26 -0.31
N PRO A 257 30.33 11.14 0.95
CA PRO A 257 30.58 9.83 1.54
C PRO A 257 29.26 9.06 1.63
N THR A 258 29.29 7.78 1.28
CA THR A 258 28.13 6.91 1.39
C THR A 258 28.09 6.15 2.72
N THR A 259 29.16 6.21 3.53
CA THR A 259 29.26 5.47 4.80
C THR A 259 28.95 6.34 6.03
N THR A 260 28.58 7.60 5.83
CA THR A 260 28.26 8.54 6.91
C THR A 260 27.07 9.40 6.52
N LEU A 261 26.23 9.73 7.49
CA LEU A 261 25.14 10.70 7.31
C LEU A 261 25.70 12.12 7.11
N PRO A 262 25.01 13.01 6.38
CA PRO A 262 25.38 14.42 6.34
C PRO A 262 25.33 15.04 7.74
N SER A 263 26.23 15.97 8.04
CA SER A 263 26.34 16.60 9.36
C SER A 263 25.14 17.49 9.73
N GLU A 264 24.43 17.98 8.71
CA GLU A 264 23.23 18.81 8.81
C GLU A 264 22.22 18.34 7.76
N ARG A 265 20.93 18.64 7.97
CA ARG A 265 19.87 18.35 7.00
C ARG A 265 20.06 19.26 5.77
N PRO A 266 20.32 18.72 4.56
CA PRO A 266 20.50 19.55 3.37
C PRO A 266 19.23 20.27 2.90
N ILE A 267 18.05 19.79 3.34
CA ILE A 267 16.74 20.32 2.93
C ILE A 267 15.89 20.57 4.20
N ASP A 268 15.16 21.69 4.21
CA ASP A 268 14.10 21.95 5.19
C ASP A 268 12.78 21.40 4.64
N LEU A 269 12.37 20.22 5.11
CA LEU A 269 11.12 19.58 4.69
C LEU A 269 9.98 20.05 5.60
N PRO A 270 8.81 20.45 5.04
CA PRO A 270 7.68 20.90 5.84
C PRO A 270 7.12 19.76 6.69
N PRO A 271 6.32 20.08 7.73
CA PRO A 271 5.45 19.11 8.40
C PRO A 271 4.51 18.40 7.42
N THR A 272 3.75 17.42 7.90
CA THR A 272 2.75 16.69 7.10
C THR A 272 1.85 17.66 6.33
N ILE A 273 1.84 17.54 5.01
CA ILE A 273 0.86 18.21 4.15
C ILE A 273 -0.37 17.32 4.07
N GLU A 274 -1.38 17.63 4.87
CA GLU A 274 -2.66 16.92 4.85
C GLU A 274 -3.35 17.12 3.49
N GLY A 275 -3.84 16.03 2.90
CA GLY A 275 -4.42 16.04 1.56
C GLY A 275 -3.41 16.28 0.44
N PHE A 276 -2.16 15.85 0.62
CA PHE A 276 -1.14 15.90 -0.43
C PHE A 276 -1.62 15.22 -1.71
N LEU A 277 -1.64 15.98 -2.81
CA LEU A 277 -2.17 15.63 -4.14
C LEU A 277 -3.68 15.41 -4.25
N ASP A 278 -4.45 15.58 -3.18
CA ASP A 278 -5.91 15.54 -3.26
C ASP A 278 -6.40 16.61 -4.23
N TYR A 279 -7.28 16.22 -5.16
CA TYR A 279 -7.86 17.09 -6.18
C TYR A 279 -6.84 17.76 -7.13
N LYS A 280 -5.57 17.32 -7.15
CA LYS A 280 -4.51 17.89 -8.00
C LYS A 280 -4.13 17.02 -9.19
N LEU A 281 -4.25 15.70 -9.03
CA LEU A 281 -3.99 14.77 -10.13
C LEU A 281 -5.19 14.73 -11.05
N GLU A 282 -4.92 14.72 -12.35
CA GLU A 282 -5.91 14.53 -13.40
C GLU A 282 -5.50 13.33 -14.24
N PRO A 283 -6.44 12.51 -14.71
CA PRO A 283 -6.11 11.35 -15.53
C PRO A 283 -5.54 11.81 -16.88
N LEU A 284 -4.54 11.09 -17.38
CA LEU A 284 -3.94 11.41 -18.68
C LEU A 284 -4.96 11.25 -19.82
N VAL A 285 -5.73 10.17 -19.77
CA VAL A 285 -6.87 9.90 -20.65
C VAL A 285 -8.15 10.07 -19.83
N PRO A 286 -9.19 10.75 -20.33
CA PRO A 286 -10.46 10.87 -19.62
C PRO A 286 -10.98 9.51 -19.14
N ASN A 287 -11.37 9.43 -17.88
CA ASN A 287 -11.92 8.24 -17.23
C ASN A 287 -13.40 8.45 -16.86
N ASP A 288 -14.09 7.36 -16.54
CA ASP A 288 -15.53 7.33 -16.24
C ASP A 288 -15.77 7.31 -14.72
N VAL A 289 -15.47 8.43 -14.07
CA VAL A 289 -15.70 8.61 -12.61
C VAL A 289 -17.21 8.64 -12.36
N PRO A 290 -17.78 7.73 -11.55
CA PRO A 290 -19.20 7.76 -11.23
C PRO A 290 -19.61 9.05 -10.52
N SER A 291 -20.68 9.65 -10.99
CA SER A 291 -21.32 10.80 -10.35
C SER A 291 -21.99 10.42 -9.02
N SER A 292 -22.28 11.41 -8.17
CA SER A 292 -22.98 11.18 -6.90
C SER A 292 -24.38 10.59 -7.09
N ASP A 293 -25.05 10.92 -8.21
CA ASP A 293 -26.38 10.41 -8.57
C ASP A 293 -26.37 8.95 -9.03
N GLU A 294 -25.23 8.45 -9.49
CA GLU A 294 -25.06 7.04 -9.85
C GLU A 294 -24.79 6.15 -8.63
N VAL A 295 -24.39 6.73 -7.48
CA VAL A 295 -24.09 5.98 -6.26
C VAL A 295 -25.35 5.26 -5.77
N SER A 296 -25.37 3.94 -5.92
CA SER A 296 -26.46 3.09 -5.45
C SER A 296 -26.42 2.85 -3.95
N ARG A 297 -25.22 2.90 -3.34
CA ARG A 297 -25.05 2.73 -1.89
C ARG A 297 -23.85 3.48 -1.34
N ARG A 298 -24.05 4.16 -0.21
CA ARG A 298 -22.99 4.72 0.62
C ARG A 298 -22.74 3.80 1.81
N ILE A 299 -21.51 3.32 1.96
CA ILE A 299 -21.09 2.41 3.03
C ILE A 299 -20.10 3.15 3.90
N PHE A 300 -20.43 3.32 5.18
CA PHE A 300 -19.54 3.94 6.15
C PHE A 300 -18.74 2.84 6.86
N VAL A 301 -17.43 2.99 6.89
CA VAL A 301 -16.49 2.16 7.64
C VAL A 301 -15.93 3.02 8.76
N TYR A 302 -16.47 2.85 9.97
CA TYR A 302 -16.02 3.55 11.15
C TYR A 302 -14.83 2.83 11.77
N SER A 303 -13.65 3.42 11.64
CA SER A 303 -12.39 2.84 12.13
C SER A 303 -12.04 3.40 13.50
N GLN A 304 -11.95 2.53 14.50
CA GLN A 304 -11.72 2.93 15.89
C GLN A 304 -10.70 2.01 16.57
N GLN A 305 -9.73 2.61 17.26
CA GLN A 305 -8.84 1.84 18.14
C GLN A 305 -9.54 1.56 19.48
N GLN A 306 -9.50 0.31 19.92
CA GLN A 306 -9.93 -0.14 21.24
C GLN A 306 -8.69 -0.39 22.09
N ILE A 307 -8.63 0.22 23.28
CA ILE A 307 -7.49 0.14 24.20
C ILE A 307 -7.98 -0.31 25.58
N ASP A 308 -7.73 -1.57 25.93
CA ASP A 308 -8.00 -2.12 27.26
C ASP A 308 -6.89 -3.14 27.62
N LYS A 309 -7.23 -4.38 28.03
CA LYS A 309 -6.26 -5.47 28.23
C LYS A 309 -5.45 -5.74 26.95
N TYR A 310 -6.10 -5.61 25.79
CA TYR A 310 -5.51 -5.70 24.46
C TYR A 310 -5.65 -4.36 23.73
N VAL A 311 -4.83 -4.14 22.71
CA VAL A 311 -4.96 -2.99 21.80
C VAL A 311 -5.24 -3.52 20.40
N PHE A 312 -6.38 -3.14 19.84
CA PHE A 312 -6.81 -3.60 18.51
C PHE A 312 -7.62 -2.52 17.80
N TRP A 313 -7.80 -2.67 16.49
CA TRP A 313 -8.63 -1.81 15.68
C TRP A 313 -9.93 -2.53 15.32
N THR A 314 -11.00 -1.77 15.23
CA THR A 314 -12.29 -2.23 14.72
C THR A 314 -12.72 -1.37 13.55
N ASP A 315 -13.31 -2.00 12.55
CA ASP A 315 -14.00 -1.39 11.43
C ASP A 315 -15.48 -1.79 11.53
N ASN A 316 -16.35 -0.82 11.87
CA ASN A 316 -17.75 -1.06 12.23
C ASN A 316 -17.94 -2.10 13.36
N GLY A 317 -17.01 -2.10 14.33
CA GLY A 317 -17.06 -3.02 15.48
C GLY A 317 -16.47 -4.41 15.22
N VAL A 318 -16.01 -4.70 13.99
CA VAL A 318 -15.33 -5.94 13.64
C VAL A 318 -13.82 -5.73 13.68
N SER A 319 -13.08 -6.61 14.38
CA SER A 319 -11.62 -6.69 14.30
C SER A 319 -11.27 -7.99 13.57
N TRP A 320 -10.67 -7.92 12.38
CA TRP A 320 -10.44 -9.10 11.54
C TRP A 320 -9.00 -9.60 11.64
N ALA A 321 -8.77 -10.93 11.74
CA ALA A 321 -7.43 -11.51 11.72
C ALA A 321 -7.34 -12.74 10.82
N ASP A 322 -6.12 -13.02 10.36
CA ASP A 322 -5.72 -14.12 9.48
C ASP A 322 -5.09 -15.31 10.23
N ASP A 323 -4.90 -15.19 11.56
CA ASP A 323 -4.13 -16.13 12.37
C ASP A 323 -4.97 -17.27 12.99
N ASN A 324 -6.30 -17.25 12.82
CA ASN A 324 -7.24 -18.24 13.37
C ASN A 324 -7.10 -18.41 14.91
N VAL A 325 -6.63 -17.35 15.59
CA VAL A 325 -6.53 -17.33 17.05
C VAL A 325 -7.79 -16.67 17.62
N ASP A 326 -8.66 -17.49 18.22
CA ASP A 326 -9.81 -17.00 18.98
C ASP A 326 -9.30 -16.25 20.21
N ARG A 327 -9.21 -14.92 20.11
CA ARG A 327 -8.90 -14.05 21.24
C ARG A 327 -10.19 -13.84 22.02
N GLU A 328 -10.08 -13.71 23.34
CA GLU A 328 -11.22 -13.38 24.21
C GLU A 328 -12.05 -12.23 23.60
N THR A 329 -13.17 -12.62 22.98
CA THR A 329 -14.36 -11.83 22.58
C THR A 329 -14.33 -10.82 21.42
N TYR A 330 -13.19 -10.43 20.82
CA TYR A 330 -13.21 -9.27 19.88
C TYR A 330 -12.58 -9.45 18.50
N THR A 331 -11.74 -10.46 18.30
CA THR A 331 -11.08 -10.72 17.00
C THR A 331 -11.78 -11.85 16.27
N ILE A 332 -12.19 -11.60 15.03
CA ILE A 332 -12.84 -12.56 14.15
C ILE A 332 -11.80 -13.08 13.16
N SER A 333 -11.56 -14.39 13.20
CA SER A 333 -10.83 -15.10 12.17
C SER A 333 -11.77 -16.11 11.50
N PRO A 334 -11.87 -16.15 10.17
CA PRO A 334 -12.64 -17.19 9.52
C PRO A 334 -11.94 -18.55 9.70
N SER A 335 -12.70 -19.65 9.71
CA SER A 335 -12.12 -20.99 9.92
C SER A 335 -11.44 -21.55 8.67
N GLU A 336 -11.71 -20.96 7.52
CA GLU A 336 -11.12 -21.25 6.22
C GLU A 336 -11.25 -20.00 5.33
N PRO A 337 -10.51 -19.90 4.21
CA PRO A 337 -10.63 -18.76 3.33
C PRO A 337 -12.05 -18.58 2.80
N TYR A 338 -12.53 -17.33 2.75
CA TYR A 338 -13.87 -17.02 2.24
C TYR A 338 -14.08 -17.60 0.84
N LEU A 339 -13.12 -17.40 -0.07
CA LEU A 339 -13.24 -17.93 -1.44
C LEU A 339 -13.31 -19.46 -1.45
N VAL A 340 -12.46 -20.14 -0.67
CA VAL A 340 -12.49 -21.61 -0.53
C VAL A 340 -13.86 -22.08 -0.05
N SER A 341 -14.46 -21.39 0.92
CA SER A 341 -15.75 -21.77 1.49
C SER A 341 -16.90 -21.62 0.51
N LEU A 342 -16.87 -20.57 -0.33
CA LEU A 342 -17.81 -20.39 -1.44
C LEU A 342 -17.73 -21.56 -2.42
N TYR A 343 -16.52 -21.99 -2.79
CA TYR A 343 -16.32 -23.13 -3.70
C TYR A 343 -16.73 -24.48 -3.10
N LYS A 344 -16.68 -24.64 -1.79
CA LYS A 344 -17.22 -25.82 -1.09
C LYS A 344 -18.75 -25.79 -0.95
N ASN A 345 -19.40 -24.71 -1.40
CA ASN A 345 -20.83 -24.47 -1.25
C ASN A 345 -21.30 -24.63 0.21
N THR A 346 -20.45 -24.22 1.16
CA THR A 346 -20.89 -24.21 2.55
C THR A 346 -21.72 -22.97 2.80
N SER A 347 -22.84 -23.10 3.52
CA SER A 347 -23.72 -21.97 3.79
C SER A 347 -23.10 -20.92 4.72
N LYS A 348 -21.93 -21.20 5.32
CA LYS A 348 -21.35 -20.40 6.40
C LYS A 348 -20.86 -19.02 5.95
N TYR A 349 -20.36 -18.89 4.72
CA TYR A 349 -19.75 -17.65 4.21
C TYR A 349 -20.36 -17.17 2.89
N LEU A 350 -21.57 -17.64 2.54
CA LEU A 350 -22.29 -17.15 1.37
C LEU A 350 -22.61 -15.65 1.54
N PRO A 351 -22.45 -14.83 0.47
CA PRO A 351 -22.81 -13.42 0.54
C PRO A 351 -24.32 -13.26 0.69
N ASP A 352 -24.76 -12.57 1.75
CA ASP A 352 -26.13 -12.13 1.93
C ASP A 352 -26.24 -10.61 1.70
N TYR A 353 -26.72 -10.26 0.51
CA TYR A 353 -26.90 -8.87 0.12
C TYR A 353 -27.99 -8.16 0.93
N ASP A 354 -29.08 -8.84 1.25
CA ASP A 354 -30.20 -8.22 1.95
C ASP A 354 -29.85 -7.95 3.42
N ALA A 355 -29.13 -8.88 4.06
CA ALA A 355 -28.54 -8.67 5.38
C ALA A 355 -27.55 -7.50 5.38
N SER A 356 -26.68 -7.40 4.36
CA SER A 356 -25.76 -6.28 4.18
C SER A 356 -26.48 -4.94 4.04
N MET A 357 -27.55 -4.88 3.24
CA MET A 357 -28.39 -3.67 3.09
C MET A 357 -29.07 -3.26 4.40
N ALA A 358 -29.55 -4.23 5.19
CA ALA A 358 -30.19 -3.97 6.47
C ALA A 358 -29.22 -3.47 7.56
N ASN A 359 -27.91 -3.68 7.37
CA ASN A 359 -26.86 -3.40 8.35
C ASN A 359 -25.78 -2.45 7.77
N TYR A 360 -26.21 -1.47 6.97
CA TYR A 360 -25.38 -0.36 6.47
C TYR A 360 -24.13 -0.80 5.68
N GLY A 361 -24.19 -1.96 5.03
CA GLY A 361 -23.12 -2.52 4.21
C GLY A 361 -22.48 -3.77 4.80
N LEU A 362 -22.44 -3.92 6.12
CA LEU A 362 -21.83 -5.09 6.77
C LEU A 362 -22.84 -6.24 6.86
N ASN A 363 -22.48 -7.44 6.40
CA ASN A 363 -23.21 -8.65 6.76
C ASN A 363 -22.71 -9.14 8.14
N PRO A 364 -23.53 -9.10 9.21
CA PRO A 364 -23.08 -9.48 10.55
C PRO A 364 -22.86 -10.99 10.74
N GLU A 365 -23.42 -11.83 9.87
CA GLU A 365 -23.23 -13.29 9.97
C GLU A 365 -21.85 -13.70 9.46
N THR A 366 -21.42 -13.10 8.35
CA THR A 366 -20.15 -13.42 7.69
C THR A 366 -19.04 -12.42 8.00
N ASN A 367 -19.37 -11.26 8.56
CA ASN A 367 -18.46 -10.12 8.75
C ASN A 367 -17.81 -9.64 7.45
N THR A 368 -18.57 -9.66 6.35
CA THR A 368 -18.14 -9.20 5.03
C THR A 368 -19.00 -8.05 4.53
N TYR A 369 -18.57 -7.40 3.45
CA TYR A 369 -19.33 -6.38 2.72
C TYR A 369 -19.72 -6.90 1.32
N PRO A 370 -20.86 -7.61 1.18
CA PRO A 370 -21.39 -8.03 -0.10
C PRO A 370 -21.79 -6.84 -0.99
N ALA A 371 -21.45 -6.88 -2.28
CA ALA A 371 -21.92 -5.92 -3.28
C ALA A 371 -22.21 -6.62 -4.62
N LYS A 372 -23.23 -6.16 -5.34
CA LYS A 372 -23.65 -6.78 -6.60
C LYS A 372 -22.80 -6.28 -7.77
N LEU A 373 -22.59 -7.12 -8.79
CA LEU A 373 -22.00 -6.66 -10.04
C LEU A 373 -22.83 -5.51 -10.64
N GLY A 374 -22.15 -4.48 -11.13
CA GLY A 374 -22.74 -3.26 -11.67
C GLY A 374 -23.10 -2.20 -10.63
N GLU A 375 -23.12 -2.52 -9.34
CA GLU A 375 -23.38 -1.56 -8.26
C GLU A 375 -22.30 -0.46 -8.24
N VAL A 376 -22.70 0.79 -8.01
CA VAL A 376 -21.77 1.89 -7.72
C VAL A 376 -21.80 2.14 -6.22
N ILE A 377 -20.74 1.72 -5.54
CA ILE A 377 -20.60 1.91 -4.11
C ILE A 377 -19.70 3.12 -3.84
N GLU A 378 -20.10 3.94 -2.88
CA GLU A 378 -19.26 4.97 -2.28
C GLU A 378 -18.89 4.51 -0.88
N ILE A 379 -17.59 4.28 -0.64
CA ILE A 379 -17.06 3.78 0.63
C ILE A 379 -16.46 4.97 1.39
N ILE A 380 -16.92 5.21 2.61
CA ILE A 380 -16.45 6.30 3.46
C ILE A 380 -15.71 5.70 4.64
N PHE A 381 -14.39 5.83 4.65
CA PHE A 381 -13.58 5.54 5.83
C PHE A 381 -13.65 6.75 6.75
N GLN A 382 -14.33 6.60 7.89
CA GLN A 382 -14.46 7.62 8.90
C GLN A 382 -13.66 7.18 10.12
N GLN A 383 -12.62 7.92 10.45
CA GLN A 383 -11.89 7.64 11.67
C GLN A 383 -12.70 8.11 12.90
N VAL A 384 -12.54 7.40 14.01
CA VAL A 384 -13.22 7.66 15.29
C VAL A 384 -12.20 7.68 16.41
N GLY A 385 -12.32 8.65 17.32
CA GLY A 385 -11.44 8.76 18.49
C GLY A 385 -11.39 7.46 19.30
N ALA A 386 -10.18 7.01 19.64
CA ALA A 386 -9.94 5.75 20.33
C ALA A 386 -10.79 5.59 21.60
N ARG A 387 -11.27 4.38 21.88
CA ARG A 387 -11.97 4.04 23.11
C ARG A 387 -11.00 3.40 24.10
N SER A 388 -11.06 3.84 25.35
CA SER A 388 -10.24 3.32 26.44
C SER A 388 -10.95 3.48 27.78
N ASP A 389 -10.91 2.44 28.62
CA ASP A 389 -11.39 2.51 30.01
C ASP A 389 -10.47 3.39 30.87
N ASP A 390 -9.20 3.52 30.47
CA ASP A 390 -8.27 4.50 31.02
C ASP A 390 -8.36 5.79 30.22
N SER A 391 -8.93 6.83 30.82
CA SER A 391 -9.17 8.13 30.19
C SER A 391 -7.91 8.83 29.66
N ARG A 392 -6.71 8.37 30.04
CA ARG A 392 -5.44 8.90 29.52
C ARG A 392 -5.16 8.49 28.07
N PHE A 393 -5.76 7.41 27.60
CA PHE A 393 -5.53 6.84 26.27
C PHE A 393 -6.74 6.97 25.34
N GLY A 394 -7.85 7.56 25.81
CA GLY A 394 -9.02 7.83 24.98
C GLY A 394 -8.81 8.96 23.96
N GLY A 395 -9.51 8.87 22.84
CA GLY A 395 -9.62 9.94 21.86
C GLY A 395 -8.48 10.04 20.85
N GLY A 396 -7.46 9.18 20.94
CA GLY A 396 -6.33 9.17 20.01
C GLY A 396 -6.75 8.92 18.56
N LEU A 397 -6.01 9.53 17.63
CA LEU A 397 -6.17 9.39 16.17
C LEU A 397 -4.81 9.14 15.52
N ASP A 398 -4.80 8.41 14.41
CA ASP A 398 -3.60 8.13 13.61
C ASP A 398 -3.83 8.35 12.10
N THR A 399 -2.77 8.38 11.31
CA THR A 399 -2.86 8.43 9.85
C THR A 399 -2.92 7.01 9.30
N HIS A 400 -3.87 6.73 8.40
CA HIS A 400 -4.13 5.40 7.85
C HIS A 400 -4.03 5.40 6.32
N PRO A 401 -2.99 4.78 5.72
CA PRO A 401 -3.06 4.41 4.31
C PRO A 401 -4.12 3.31 4.17
N TRP A 402 -5.20 3.56 3.45
CA TRP A 402 -6.18 2.52 3.13
C TRP A 402 -5.86 1.97 1.75
N HIS A 403 -5.75 0.64 1.67
CA HIS A 403 -5.48 -0.11 0.45
C HIS A 403 -6.69 -0.98 0.08
N ALA A 404 -7.03 -1.03 -1.21
CA ALA A 404 -7.98 -1.98 -1.76
C ALA A 404 -7.28 -3.01 -2.64
N HIS A 405 -7.51 -4.29 -2.33
CA HIS A 405 -7.31 -5.36 -3.31
C HIS A 405 -8.38 -5.25 -4.40
N GLY A 406 -8.16 -5.97 -5.49
CA GLY A 406 -9.06 -6.00 -6.63
C GLY A 406 -8.92 -4.76 -7.52
N ASP A 407 -10.05 -4.17 -7.91
CA ASP A 407 -10.07 -3.02 -8.81
C ASP A 407 -9.62 -1.73 -8.11
N HIS A 408 -8.96 -0.86 -8.87
CA HIS A 408 -8.70 0.50 -8.42
C HIS A 408 -10.02 1.26 -8.27
N PHE A 409 -10.08 2.11 -7.26
CA PHE A 409 -11.19 3.00 -6.97
C PHE A 409 -10.93 4.42 -7.46
N TYR A 410 -12.00 5.19 -7.65
CA TYR A 410 -11.90 6.63 -7.81
C TYR A 410 -11.83 7.29 -6.44
N ASP A 411 -10.73 7.98 -6.20
CA ASP A 411 -10.51 8.73 -4.98
C ASP A 411 -11.25 10.07 -5.02
N ILE A 412 -12.38 10.16 -4.33
CA ILE A 412 -13.21 11.38 -4.28
C ILE A 412 -12.77 12.34 -3.16
N GLY A 413 -11.65 12.04 -2.50
CA GLY A 413 -10.94 12.93 -1.59
C GLY A 413 -11.23 12.69 -0.11
N GLY A 414 -10.67 13.57 0.73
CA GLY A 414 -10.78 13.49 2.19
C GLY A 414 -10.90 14.84 2.89
N GLY A 415 -11.13 14.81 4.19
CA GLY A 415 -11.22 16.02 5.01
C GLY A 415 -11.31 15.78 6.51
N PRO A 416 -11.10 16.83 7.33
CA PRO A 416 -11.30 16.77 8.77
C PRO A 416 -12.80 16.69 9.12
N GLY A 417 -13.10 16.27 10.34
CA GLY A 417 -14.46 16.21 10.87
C GLY A 417 -15.26 15.01 10.38
N VAL A 418 -16.59 15.14 10.42
CA VAL A 418 -17.53 14.09 9.97
C VAL A 418 -17.77 14.25 8.47
N TYR A 419 -17.85 13.12 7.75
CA TYR A 419 -18.21 13.12 6.34
C TYR A 419 -19.57 13.78 6.10
N ASP A 420 -19.61 14.67 5.12
CA ASP A 420 -20.82 15.29 4.62
C ASP A 420 -20.80 15.19 3.08
N PRO A 421 -21.83 14.58 2.45
CA PRO A 421 -21.84 14.34 1.01
C PRO A 421 -21.93 15.63 0.19
N GLU A 422 -22.54 16.70 0.71
CA GLU A 422 -22.63 17.98 0.01
C GLU A 422 -21.26 18.68 0.02
N VAL A 423 -20.57 18.66 1.16
CA VAL A 423 -19.19 19.20 1.28
C VAL A 423 -18.22 18.40 0.42
N ALA A 424 -18.32 17.07 0.42
CA ALA A 424 -17.48 16.21 -0.41
C ALA A 424 -17.71 16.50 -1.90
N GLN A 425 -18.98 16.60 -2.31
CA GLN A 425 -19.33 16.92 -3.70
C GLN A 425 -18.82 18.31 -4.10
N GLN A 426 -18.96 19.32 -3.24
CA GLN A 426 -18.45 20.67 -3.50
C GLN A 426 -16.93 20.69 -3.69
N ARG A 427 -16.18 19.89 -2.93
CA ARG A 427 -14.72 19.77 -3.09
C ARG A 427 -14.32 19.08 -4.39
N LEU A 428 -15.17 18.19 -4.88
CA LEU A 428 -14.96 17.45 -6.13
C LEU A 428 -15.26 18.29 -7.38
N GLU A 429 -16.05 19.36 -7.26
CA GLU A 429 -16.43 20.21 -8.39
C GLU A 429 -15.22 20.77 -9.15
N GLY A 430 -15.19 20.54 -10.47
CA GLY A 430 -14.10 21.00 -11.33
C GLY A 430 -12.82 20.17 -11.25
N THR A 431 -12.84 19.04 -10.54
CA THR A 431 -11.72 18.11 -10.42
C THR A 431 -11.98 16.85 -11.26
N HIS A 432 -10.92 16.10 -11.57
CA HIS A 432 -11.01 14.85 -12.32
C HIS A 432 -10.27 13.75 -11.56
N PRO A 433 -10.95 13.01 -10.65
CA PRO A 433 -10.33 11.95 -9.87
C PRO A 433 -9.58 10.95 -10.72
N VAL A 434 -8.38 10.60 -10.27
CA VAL A 434 -7.62 9.47 -10.83
C VAL A 434 -8.02 8.18 -10.13
N ARG A 435 -7.84 7.06 -10.82
CA ARG A 435 -7.95 5.74 -10.19
C ARG A 435 -6.74 5.48 -9.31
N ARG A 436 -6.96 4.89 -8.15
CA ARG A 436 -5.96 4.59 -7.11
C ARG A 436 -6.29 3.24 -6.49
N ASP A 437 -5.31 2.60 -5.88
CA ASP A 437 -5.56 1.48 -4.96
C ASP A 437 -5.15 1.80 -3.52
N THR A 438 -4.42 2.89 -3.28
CA THR A 438 -4.00 3.28 -1.93
C THR A 438 -4.07 4.79 -1.71
N THR A 439 -4.83 5.23 -0.71
CA THR A 439 -4.91 6.66 -0.35
C THR A 439 -4.90 6.90 1.16
N MET A 440 -4.50 8.10 1.56
CA MET A 440 -4.29 8.45 2.97
C MET A 440 -5.56 9.00 3.60
N LEU A 441 -6.02 8.35 4.66
CA LEU A 441 -6.88 8.94 5.68
C LEU A 441 -5.99 9.60 6.74
N PHE A 442 -5.89 10.93 6.70
CA PHE A 442 -5.10 11.70 7.67
C PHE A 442 -5.87 11.87 8.99
N ARG A 443 -5.13 12.00 10.09
CA ARG A 443 -5.73 12.28 11.40
C ARG A 443 -6.29 13.70 11.56
N TYR A 444 -5.72 14.70 10.88
CA TYR A 444 -6.00 16.15 10.98
C TYR A 444 -5.81 16.81 12.38
N THR A 445 -5.81 16.03 13.45
CA THR A 445 -5.52 16.40 14.83
C THR A 445 -5.01 15.16 15.56
N THR A 446 -4.36 15.33 16.71
CA THR A 446 -3.80 14.21 17.48
C THR A 446 -4.83 13.53 18.39
N ASN A 447 -5.89 14.25 18.79
CA ASN A 447 -6.85 13.77 19.76
C ASN A 447 -8.22 14.48 19.61
N VAL A 448 -9.29 13.74 19.86
CA VAL A 448 -10.70 14.19 19.96
C VAL A 448 -11.36 13.56 21.17
N GLN A 449 -12.67 13.74 21.39
CA GLN A 449 -13.34 12.94 22.43
C GLN A 449 -13.37 11.45 22.05
N PRO A 450 -13.30 10.52 23.03
CA PRO A 450 -13.59 9.12 22.75
C PRO A 450 -14.91 8.97 21.99
N ASP A 451 -14.95 8.04 21.03
CA ASP A 451 -16.12 7.78 20.18
C ASP A 451 -16.54 8.94 19.26
N GLN A 452 -15.78 10.04 19.20
CA GLN A 452 -16.07 11.15 18.30
C GLN A 452 -15.55 10.84 16.88
N PRO A 453 -16.41 10.84 15.84
CA PRO A 453 -15.96 10.71 14.47
C PRO A 453 -15.18 11.95 14.04
N TRP A 454 -14.03 11.72 13.39
CA TRP A 454 -13.13 12.77 12.93
C TRP A 454 -12.23 12.28 11.80
N GLY A 455 -12.12 13.04 10.72
CA GLY A 455 -11.30 12.67 9.58
C GLY A 455 -11.99 11.64 8.70
N TRP A 456 -12.09 11.91 7.40
CA TRP A 456 -12.70 10.99 6.45
C TRP A 456 -11.92 10.91 5.13
N ARG A 457 -12.01 9.75 4.48
CA ARG A 457 -11.58 9.49 3.11
C ARG A 457 -12.71 8.76 2.39
N ALA A 458 -13.05 9.18 1.18
CA ALA A 458 -14.13 8.55 0.45
C ALA A 458 -13.66 8.05 -0.92
N TRP A 459 -14.15 6.88 -1.31
CA TRP A 459 -13.85 6.20 -2.58
C TRP A 459 -15.14 5.90 -3.32
N ARG A 460 -15.11 5.94 -4.66
CA ARG A 460 -16.17 5.39 -5.51
C ARG A 460 -15.65 4.24 -6.35
N LEU A 461 -16.42 3.17 -6.40
CA LEU A 461 -16.11 1.99 -7.20
C LEU A 461 -17.38 1.55 -7.92
N ARG A 462 -17.25 1.21 -9.21
CA ARG A 462 -18.24 0.39 -9.90
C ARG A 462 -17.81 -1.06 -9.77
N VAL A 463 -18.63 -1.89 -9.14
CA VAL A 463 -18.31 -3.30 -8.89
C VAL A 463 -18.34 -4.07 -10.21
N GLN A 464 -17.19 -4.50 -10.71
CA GLN A 464 -17.08 -5.16 -12.02
C GLN A 464 -16.47 -6.56 -11.92
N ASN A 465 -15.49 -6.74 -11.05
CA ASN A 465 -14.77 -7.99 -10.91
C ASN A 465 -15.25 -8.80 -9.70
N PRO A 466 -15.96 -9.94 -9.94
CA PRO A 466 -16.44 -10.76 -8.84
C PRO A 466 -15.28 -11.44 -8.14
N GLY A 467 -15.38 -11.59 -6.82
CA GLY A 467 -14.34 -12.18 -6.00
C GLY A 467 -14.44 -11.80 -4.55
N VAL A 468 -13.44 -12.25 -3.79
CA VAL A 468 -13.23 -11.86 -2.40
C VAL A 468 -12.01 -10.94 -2.35
N TRP A 469 -12.23 -9.69 -1.98
CA TRP A 469 -11.21 -8.65 -1.99
C TRP A 469 -11.03 -8.08 -0.58
N MET A 470 -9.78 -7.98 -0.13
CA MET A 470 -9.45 -7.31 1.12
C MET A 470 -9.41 -5.81 0.91
N MET A 471 -9.93 -5.03 1.85
CA MET A 471 -9.59 -3.61 1.99
C MET A 471 -9.13 -3.38 3.41
N HIS A 472 -7.94 -2.80 3.58
CA HIS A 472 -7.33 -2.72 4.90
C HIS A 472 -6.41 -1.51 5.06
N CYS A 473 -6.09 -1.19 6.31
CA CYS A 473 -5.02 -0.25 6.58
C CYS A 473 -3.69 -0.89 6.20
N HIS A 474 -2.87 -0.18 5.43
CA HIS A 474 -1.55 -0.61 4.99
C HIS A 474 -0.44 -0.20 5.97
N THR A 475 -0.80 0.27 7.17
CA THR A 475 0.10 0.28 8.32
C THR A 475 0.11 -1.13 8.91
N LEU A 476 1.23 -1.86 8.81
CA LEU A 476 1.31 -3.29 9.15
C LEU A 476 0.87 -3.58 10.58
N GLN A 477 1.23 -2.71 11.52
CA GLN A 477 0.79 -2.83 12.91
C GLN A 477 -0.72 -2.75 13.02
N HIS A 478 -1.37 -1.82 12.32
CA HIS A 478 -2.82 -1.65 12.34
C HIS A 478 -3.53 -2.83 11.67
N MET A 479 -2.97 -3.33 10.57
CA MET A 479 -3.44 -4.54 9.88
C MET A 479 -3.43 -5.76 10.82
N ILE A 480 -2.30 -6.02 11.51
CA ILE A 480 -2.15 -7.10 12.50
C ILE A 480 -3.08 -6.92 13.70
N MET A 481 -3.30 -5.67 14.11
CA MET A 481 -4.23 -5.29 15.16
C MET A 481 -5.69 -5.31 14.71
N GLY A 482 -5.97 -5.71 13.47
CA GLY A 482 -7.29 -6.09 12.98
C GLY A 482 -8.04 -5.07 12.11
N MET A 483 -7.35 -4.02 11.65
CA MET A 483 -7.91 -2.97 10.77
C MET A 483 -8.02 -3.45 9.32
N GLN A 484 -8.86 -4.46 9.10
CA GLN A 484 -9.05 -5.13 7.82
C GLN A 484 -10.53 -5.44 7.60
N THR A 485 -10.96 -5.37 6.35
CA THR A 485 -12.33 -5.68 5.93
C THR A 485 -12.31 -6.61 4.72
N VAL A 486 -13.36 -7.41 4.59
CA VAL A 486 -13.52 -8.39 3.51
C VAL A 486 -14.72 -8.00 2.67
N TRP A 487 -14.50 -7.83 1.36
CA TRP A 487 -15.52 -7.43 0.40
C TRP A 487 -15.81 -8.60 -0.54
N VAL A 488 -17.09 -8.91 -0.72
CA VAL A 488 -17.52 -10.03 -1.57
C VAL A 488 -18.31 -9.43 -2.73
N PHE A 489 -17.69 -9.40 -3.90
CA PHE A 489 -18.27 -8.82 -5.10
C PHE A 489 -18.88 -9.90 -5.98
N GLY A 490 -20.14 -9.70 -6.37
CA GLY A 490 -20.94 -10.70 -7.08
C GLY A 490 -21.61 -11.70 -6.16
N ASP A 491 -22.55 -12.47 -6.71
CA ASP A 491 -23.15 -13.61 -6.03
C ASP A 491 -22.32 -14.90 -6.22
N ALA A 492 -22.82 -16.01 -5.70
CA ALA A 492 -22.14 -17.30 -5.84
C ALA A 492 -22.00 -17.72 -7.32
N GLU A 493 -22.96 -17.43 -8.19
CA GLU A 493 -22.84 -17.77 -9.61
C GLU A 493 -21.77 -16.93 -10.30
N ASP A 494 -21.66 -15.65 -9.94
CA ASP A 494 -20.64 -14.72 -10.44
C ASP A 494 -19.21 -15.13 -10.02
N ILE A 495 -19.04 -15.59 -8.76
CA ILE A 495 -17.73 -15.91 -8.17
C ILE A 495 -17.24 -17.30 -8.59
N LEU A 496 -18.16 -18.27 -8.71
CA LEU A 496 -17.84 -19.68 -8.99
C LEU A 496 -17.59 -19.96 -10.48
N LYS A 497 -16.80 -19.11 -11.14
CA LYS A 497 -16.46 -19.23 -12.57
C LYS A 497 -15.48 -20.36 -12.86
N VAL A 498 -14.50 -20.60 -11.99
CA VAL A 498 -13.55 -21.72 -12.15
C VAL A 498 -14.25 -23.02 -11.81
N LYS A 499 -14.40 -23.94 -12.75
CA LYS A 499 -15.16 -25.18 -12.49
C LYS A 499 -14.28 -26.28 -11.92
N HIS A 500 -14.89 -27.26 -11.26
CA HIS A 500 -14.23 -28.53 -10.95
C HIS A 500 -13.80 -29.25 -12.25
N PRO A 501 -12.64 -29.95 -12.27
CA PRO A 501 -11.75 -30.24 -11.13
C PRO A 501 -10.68 -29.15 -10.87
N TYR A 502 -10.66 -28.05 -11.62
CA TYR A 502 -9.58 -27.06 -11.59
C TYR A 502 -9.41 -26.33 -10.24
N VAL A 503 -10.42 -26.35 -9.38
CA VAL A 503 -10.34 -25.75 -8.04
C VAL A 503 -9.94 -26.71 -6.93
N GLU A 504 -9.98 -28.02 -7.17
CA GLU A 504 -9.90 -29.04 -6.10
C GLU A 504 -8.64 -28.92 -5.25
N GLY A 505 -7.50 -28.65 -5.89
CA GLY A 505 -6.23 -28.52 -5.18
C GLY A 505 -6.12 -27.30 -4.26
N TYR A 506 -6.97 -26.28 -4.46
CA TYR A 506 -7.02 -25.08 -3.61
C TYR A 506 -7.91 -25.23 -2.38
N LEU A 507 -8.80 -26.22 -2.34
CA LEU A 507 -9.85 -26.30 -1.31
C LEU A 507 -9.33 -26.77 0.06
N GLU A 508 -8.13 -27.34 0.11
CA GLU A 508 -7.49 -27.86 1.33
C GLU A 508 -6.17 -27.13 1.62
N TYR A 509 -5.89 -26.90 2.90
CA TYR A 509 -4.61 -26.36 3.34
C TYR A 509 -3.48 -27.33 2.98
N GLY A 510 -2.51 -26.87 2.18
CA GLY A 510 -1.47 -27.73 1.63
C GLY A 510 -1.97 -28.74 0.58
N GLY A 511 -3.12 -28.47 -0.03
CA GLY A 511 -3.65 -29.27 -1.15
C GLY A 511 -2.73 -29.29 -2.37
N SER A 512 -3.12 -30.01 -3.42
CA SER A 512 -2.22 -30.39 -4.54
C SER A 512 -1.61 -29.24 -5.35
N VAL A 513 -2.15 -28.01 -5.25
CA VAL A 513 -1.53 -26.80 -5.83
C VAL A 513 -0.28 -26.34 -5.07
N ASN A 514 -0.06 -26.87 -3.85
CA ASN A 514 1.16 -26.67 -3.08
C ASN A 514 2.09 -27.86 -3.32
N GLY A 515 3.19 -27.63 -4.02
CA GLY A 515 4.26 -28.61 -4.18
C GLY A 515 5.19 -28.62 -2.99
N ASN A 516 6.00 -29.67 -2.83
CA ASN A 516 7.04 -29.75 -1.81
C ASN A 516 8.24 -30.60 -2.30
N ALA A 517 9.14 -30.96 -1.39
CA ALA A 517 10.34 -31.74 -1.71
C ALA A 517 10.07 -33.14 -2.28
N THR A 518 8.85 -33.67 -2.10
CA THR A 518 8.49 -35.04 -2.49
C THR A 518 7.54 -35.10 -3.68
N HIS A 519 6.79 -34.03 -3.98
CA HIS A 519 5.82 -33.99 -5.08
C HIS A 519 5.77 -32.59 -5.72
N PRO A 520 5.62 -32.50 -7.05
CA PRO A 520 5.40 -31.23 -7.75
C PRO A 520 4.05 -30.60 -7.39
N ALA A 521 3.96 -29.28 -7.49
CA ALA A 521 2.69 -28.57 -7.48
C ALA A 521 1.89 -28.95 -8.74
N VAL A 522 0.57 -29.08 -8.61
CA VAL A 522 -0.35 -29.16 -9.74
C VAL A 522 -0.66 -27.73 -10.18
N ALA A 523 -0.02 -27.29 -11.26
CA ALA A 523 -0.30 -25.98 -11.86
C ALA A 523 -1.73 -25.97 -12.44
N VAL A 524 -2.50 -24.94 -12.08
CA VAL A 524 -3.82 -24.67 -12.67
C VAL A 524 -3.70 -23.36 -13.43
N HIS A 525 -3.82 -23.44 -14.75
CA HIS A 525 -3.83 -22.26 -15.62
C HIS A 525 -5.24 -21.70 -15.66
N TYR A 526 -5.41 -20.48 -15.17
CA TYR A 526 -6.71 -19.79 -15.16
C TYR A 526 -6.92 -18.99 -16.44
N PHE A 527 -5.85 -18.40 -16.96
CA PHE A 527 -5.92 -17.64 -18.18
C PHE A 527 -5.72 -18.57 -19.37
N GLU A 528 -6.62 -18.50 -20.36
CA GLU A 528 -6.40 -19.17 -21.64
C GLU A 528 -5.08 -18.67 -22.23
N THR A 529 -4.26 -19.61 -22.73
CA THR A 529 -3.17 -19.27 -23.63
C THR A 529 -3.84 -18.66 -24.85
N ASP A 530 -3.64 -17.37 -25.11
CA ASP A 530 -4.13 -16.75 -26.33
C ASP A 530 -3.54 -17.59 -27.49
N ASP A 531 -4.38 -18.40 -28.15
CA ASP A 531 -3.98 -19.06 -29.39
C ASP A 531 -3.57 -17.94 -30.34
N GLU A 532 -2.34 -17.99 -30.83
CA GLU A 532 -1.79 -17.02 -31.78
C GLU A 532 -2.66 -17.00 -33.06
N ASP A 533 -3.57 -16.04 -33.16
CA ASP A 533 -4.27 -15.64 -34.39
C ASP A 533 -3.84 -14.25 -34.88
#